data_AF-A0A502GNH3-F1
#
_entry.id   AF-A0A502GNH3-F1
#
_cell.length_a   1.000
_cell.length_b   1.000
_cell.length_c   1.000
_cell.angle_alpha   90.00
_cell.angle_beta   90.00
_cell.angle_gamma   90.00
#
_symmetry.space_group_name_H-M   'P 1'
#
loop_
_entity.id
_entity.type
_entity.pdbx_description
1 polymer ?
#
loop_
_entity_poly.entity_id
_entity_poly.type
_entity_poly.pdbx_seq_one_letter_code
_entity_poly.pdbx_strand_id
1 'polypeptide(L)'
;MRTFNSSVASRVPLATLLLPFLLLATSCSRYNDSGSLAIWGYVLLALDVLALLDVFRQPWDIGKKILWAAIIFFFPLGGLIIYYLFAGRGK
;
A
#
# COMPACT_ATOMS: atom_id res chain seq x y z
N MET A 1 -0.64 10.46 43.25
CA MET A 1 -1.02 9.29 42.45
C MET A 1 -2.37 9.59 41.79
N ARG A 2 -2.39 9.96 40.49
CA ARG A 2 -3.65 10.17 39.73
C ARG A 2 -3.64 9.18 38.58
N THR A 3 -4.50 8.17 38.71
CA THR A 3 -4.73 7.10 37.74
C THR A 3 -5.45 7.68 36.52
N PHE A 4 -4.76 7.72 35.37
CA PHE A 4 -5.43 7.98 34.09
C PHE A 4 -6.09 6.68 33.61
N ASN A 5 -7.41 6.75 33.43
CA ASN A 5 -8.30 5.65 33.06
C ASN A 5 -7.88 4.95 31.77
N SER A 6 -7.65 3.65 31.89
CA SER A 6 -7.51 2.68 30.80
C SER A 6 -8.86 2.38 30.13
N SER A 7 -9.48 3.35 29.43
CA SER A 7 -10.79 3.13 28.78
C SER A 7 -10.87 3.54 27.30
N VAL A 8 -9.76 3.95 26.68
CA VAL A 8 -9.76 4.36 25.25
C VAL A 8 -9.49 3.19 24.30
N ALA A 9 -9.02 2.04 24.79
CA ALA A 9 -8.63 0.90 23.93
C ALA A 9 -9.79 -0.01 23.48
N SER A 10 -10.99 0.10 24.07
CA SER A 10 -12.05 -0.94 23.93
C SER A 10 -13.09 -0.69 22.82
N ARG A 11 -12.97 0.38 22.02
CA ARG A 11 -13.95 0.72 20.98
C ARG A 11 -13.29 1.03 19.64
N VAL A 12 -12.21 0.32 19.30
CA VAL A 12 -11.67 0.35 17.94
C VAL A 12 -12.77 -0.21 17.04
N PRO A 13 -13.44 0.62 16.22
CA PRO A 13 -14.59 0.16 15.46
C PRO A 13 -14.11 -0.92 14.50
N LEU A 14 -14.86 -2.02 14.38
CA LEU A 14 -14.57 -3.08 13.40
C LEU A 14 -14.32 -2.49 11.99
N ALA A 15 -14.96 -1.36 11.68
CA ALA A 15 -14.73 -0.54 10.49
C ALA A 15 -13.27 -0.12 10.27
N THR A 16 -12.51 0.23 11.32
CA THR A 16 -11.07 0.55 11.21
C THR A 16 -10.21 -0.66 10.88
N LEU A 17 -10.65 -1.88 11.24
CA LEU A 17 -9.96 -3.12 10.90
C LEU A 17 -10.39 -3.63 9.51
N LEU A 18 -11.63 -3.35 9.10
CA LEU A 18 -12.17 -3.64 7.77
C LEU A 18 -11.66 -2.70 6.69
N LEU A 19 -11.33 -1.44 7.01
CA LEU A 19 -10.80 -0.47 6.05
C LEU A 19 -9.54 -0.95 5.31
N PRO A 20 -8.48 -1.44 5.99
CA PRO A 20 -7.30 -1.96 5.31
C PRO A 20 -7.61 -3.22 4.50
N PHE A 21 -8.57 -4.04 4.94
CA PHE A 21 -9.01 -5.22 4.20
C PHE A 21 -9.79 -4.85 2.92
N LEU A 22 -10.64 -3.83 2.98
CA LEU A 22 -11.35 -3.24 1.84
C LEU A 22 -10.38 -2.55 0.85
N LEU A 23 -9.33 -1.90 1.35
CA LEU A 23 -8.25 -1.36 0.51
C LEU A 23 -7.42 -2.46 -0.16
N LEU A 24 -7.28 -3.63 0.45
CA LEU A 24 -6.72 -4.81 -0.22
C LEU A 24 -7.70 -5.39 -1.26
N ALA A 25 -9.01 -5.42 -0.94
CA ALA A 25 -10.05 -6.00 -1.78
C ALA A 25 -10.50 -5.09 -2.95
N THR A 26 -10.15 -3.80 -2.95
CA THR A 26 -10.46 -2.86 -4.04
C THR A 26 -9.82 -3.22 -5.39
N SER A 27 -8.99 -4.27 -5.43
CA SER A 27 -8.49 -4.89 -6.66
C SER A 27 -9.61 -5.21 -7.67
N CYS A 28 -10.84 -5.45 -7.19
CA CYS A 28 -12.00 -5.71 -8.04
C CYS A 28 -12.48 -4.49 -8.88
N SER A 29 -12.11 -3.25 -8.54
CA SER A 29 -12.45 -2.04 -9.33
C SER A 29 -11.39 -1.68 -10.39
N ARG A 30 -10.37 -2.52 -10.58
CA ARG A 30 -9.29 -2.28 -11.56
C ARG A 30 -9.75 -2.50 -13.00
N TYR A 31 -10.77 -3.33 -13.19
CA TYR A 31 -11.33 -3.67 -14.49
C TYR A 31 -12.76 -3.15 -14.59
N ASN A 32 -13.15 -2.70 -15.77
CA ASN A 32 -14.54 -2.35 -16.07
C ASN A 32 -15.36 -3.62 -16.33
N ASP A 33 -16.69 -3.47 -16.46
CA ASP A 33 -17.61 -4.57 -16.76
C ASP A 33 -17.30 -5.29 -18.09
N SER A 34 -16.50 -4.64 -18.96
CA SER A 34 -16.02 -5.18 -20.23
C SER A 34 -14.70 -5.95 -20.12
N GLY A 35 -14.10 -6.06 -18.93
CA GLY A 35 -12.83 -6.73 -18.67
C GLY A 35 -11.58 -5.93 -19.06
N SER A 36 -11.72 -4.68 -19.49
CA SER A 36 -10.61 -3.76 -19.77
C SER A 36 -10.20 -3.02 -18.50
N LEU A 37 -8.96 -2.53 -18.45
CA LEU A 37 -8.47 -1.69 -17.35
C LEU A 37 -9.36 -0.43 -17.25
N ALA A 38 -9.96 -0.23 -16.07
CA ALA A 38 -10.63 1.02 -15.76
C ALA A 38 -9.60 2.16 -15.72
N ILE A 39 -10.06 3.41 -15.87
CA ILE A 39 -9.20 4.61 -15.80
C ILE A 39 -8.33 4.59 -14.53
N TRP A 40 -8.92 4.20 -13.39
CA TRP A 40 -8.21 4.01 -12.13
C TRP A 40 -7.14 2.92 -12.16
N GLY A 41 -7.36 1.84 -12.92
CA GLY A 41 -6.40 0.76 -13.09
C GLY A 41 -5.13 1.19 -13.84
N TYR A 42 -5.26 2.09 -14.81
CA TYR A 42 -4.13 2.71 -15.51
C TYR A 42 -3.35 3.67 -14.63
N VAL A 43 -4.05 4.49 -13.82
CA VAL A 43 -3.40 5.39 -12.86
C VAL A 43 -2.55 4.58 -11.87
N LEU A 44 -3.11 3.52 -11.28
CA LEU A 44 -2.37 2.64 -10.39
C LEU A 44 -1.18 1.98 -11.08
N LEU A 45 -1.37 1.49 -12.32
CA LEU A 45 -0.27 0.90 -13.10
C LEU A 45 0.87 1.91 -13.32
N ALA A 46 0.55 3.17 -13.64
CA ALA A 46 1.55 4.21 -13.82
C ALA A 46 2.30 4.52 -12.51
N LEU A 47 1.59 4.63 -11.38
CA LEU A 47 2.22 4.84 -10.08
C LEU A 47 3.11 3.67 -9.67
N ASP A 48 2.70 2.44 -9.99
CA ASP A 48 3.44 1.21 -9.72
C ASP A 48 4.81 1.23 -10.43
N VAL A 49 4.80 1.54 -11.73
CA VAL A 49 6.02 1.69 -12.53
C VAL A 49 6.91 2.80 -11.98
N LEU A 50 6.34 3.95 -11.60
CA LEU A 50 7.12 5.05 -11.02
C LEU A 50 7.78 4.67 -9.70
N ALA A 51 7.07 3.96 -8.82
CA ALA A 51 7.63 3.48 -7.55
C ALA A 51 8.71 2.43 -7.79
N LEU A 52 8.53 1.54 -8.77
CA LEU A 52 9.54 0.55 -9.13
C LEU A 52 10.82 1.21 -9.67
N LEU A 53 10.68 2.24 -10.51
CA LEU A 53 11.82 3.06 -10.92
C LEU A 53 12.49 3.73 -9.73
N ASP A 54 11.73 4.20 -8.74
CA ASP A 54 12.29 4.79 -7.53
C ASP A 54 13.09 3.76 -6.71
N VAL A 55 12.57 2.55 -6.52
CA VAL A 55 13.29 1.42 -5.88
C VAL A 55 14.65 1.17 -6.56
N PHE A 56 14.69 1.14 -7.88
CA PHE A 56 15.93 0.89 -8.62
C PHE A 56 16.94 2.02 -8.48
N ARG A 57 16.48 3.28 -8.33
CA ARG A 57 17.35 4.45 -8.14
C ARG A 57 17.98 4.53 -6.75
N GLN A 58 17.46 3.81 -5.76
CA GLN A 58 18.02 3.83 -4.40
C GLN A 58 19.36 3.09 -4.31
N PRO A 59 20.32 3.55 -3.48
CA PRO A 59 21.60 2.88 -3.23
C PRO A 59 21.45 1.71 -2.23
N TRP A 60 20.37 0.94 -2.33
CA TRP A 60 20.11 -0.21 -1.46
C TRP A 60 20.75 -1.49 -2.02
N ASP A 61 21.03 -2.43 -1.13
CA ASP A 61 21.43 -3.79 -1.50
C ASP A 61 20.37 -4.47 -2.39
N ILE A 62 20.82 -5.38 -3.27
CA ILE A 62 19.96 -6.05 -4.25
C ILE A 62 18.78 -6.78 -3.58
N GLY A 63 18.98 -7.37 -2.39
CA GLY A 63 17.93 -8.08 -1.69
C GLY A 63 16.76 -7.18 -1.28
N LYS A 64 17.06 -5.95 -0.82
CA LYS A 64 16.05 -4.96 -0.46
C LYS A 64 15.29 -4.44 -1.67
N LYS A 65 15.98 -4.26 -2.81
CA LYS A 65 15.34 -3.85 -4.06
C LYS A 65 14.34 -4.89 -4.54
N ILE A 66 14.74 -6.17 -4.55
CA ILE A 66 13.88 -7.27 -4.97
C ILE A 66 12.68 -7.41 -4.04
N LEU A 67 12.89 -7.31 -2.71
CA LEU A 67 11.80 -7.39 -1.74
C LEU A 67 10.75 -6.29 -1.96
N TRP A 68 11.16 -5.03 -2.11
CA TRP A 68 10.23 -3.92 -2.36
C TRP A 68 9.56 -4.02 -3.72
N ALA A 69 10.30 -4.40 -4.77
CA ALA A 69 9.73 -4.63 -6.09
C ALA A 69 8.64 -5.71 -6.06
N ALA A 70 8.87 -6.82 -5.33
CA ALA A 70 7.87 -7.88 -5.17
C ALA A 70 6.62 -7.40 -4.43
N ILE A 71 6.78 -6.63 -3.34
CA ILE A 71 5.65 -6.09 -2.58
C ILE A 71 4.78 -5.17 -3.45
N ILE A 72 5.40 -4.24 -4.19
CA ILE A 72 4.69 -3.31 -5.07
C ILE A 72 3.96 -4.09 -6.18
N PHE A 73 4.65 -5.03 -6.85
CA PHE A 73 4.08 -5.79 -7.96
C PHE A 73 2.88 -6.66 -7.56
N PHE A 74 2.97 -7.39 -6.44
CA PHE A 74 1.88 -8.27 -5.97
C PHE A 74 0.72 -7.49 -5.35
N PHE A 75 0.99 -6.33 -4.76
CA PHE A 75 0.00 -5.48 -4.12
C PHE A 75 0.13 -4.07 -4.69
N PRO A 76 -0.46 -3.78 -5.86
CA PRO A 76 -0.25 -2.49 -6.52
C PRO A 76 -0.75 -1.31 -5.68
N LEU A 77 -1.91 -1.43 -5.03
CA LEU A 77 -2.41 -0.37 -4.16
C LEU A 77 -1.80 -0.42 -2.77
N GLY A 78 -1.86 -1.59 -2.11
CA GLY A 78 -1.34 -1.75 -0.74
C GLY A 78 0.18 -1.61 -0.66
N GLY A 79 0.90 -2.20 -1.60
CA GLY A 79 2.36 -2.13 -1.73
C GLY A 79 2.85 -0.73 -2.03
N LEU A 80 2.16 0.07 -2.86
CA LEU A 80 2.47 1.49 -3.02
C LEU A 80 2.29 2.28 -1.73
N ILE A 81 1.17 2.07 -1.02
CA ILE A 81 0.92 2.74 0.27
C ILE A 81 2.03 2.40 1.28
N ILE A 82 2.34 1.11 1.43
CA ILE A 82 3.38 0.66 2.35
C ILE A 82 4.77 1.17 1.90
N TYR A 83 5.04 1.18 0.60
CA TYR A 83 6.28 1.70 0.04
C TYR A 83 6.47 3.19 0.38
N TYR A 84 5.50 4.04 0.09
CA TYR A 84 5.62 5.47 0.36
C TYR A 84 5.65 5.81 1.86
N LEU A 85 4.99 5.02 2.71
CA LEU A 85 4.99 5.24 4.16
C LEU A 85 6.24 4.72 4.87
N PHE A 86 6.70 3.52 4.51
CA PHE A 86 7.73 2.78 5.26
C PHE A 86 9.03 2.57 4.50
N ALA A 87 9.00 2.48 3.17
CA ALA A 87 10.23 2.36 2.40
C ALA A 87 11.06 3.64 2.45
N GLY A 88 10.43 4.76 2.87
CA GLY A 88 11.07 5.95 3.43
C GLY A 88 12.29 6.39 2.65
N ARG A 89 12.12 7.40 1.81
CA ARG A 89 13.22 8.11 1.14
C ARG A 89 14.14 8.70 2.21
N GLY A 90 15.06 7.89 2.69
CA GLY A 90 16.17 8.30 3.52
C GLY A 90 16.85 9.43 2.78
N LYS A 91 17.01 10.54 3.48
CA LYS A 91 17.89 11.63 3.09
C LYS A 91 19.27 11.07 2.76
#